data_AF-A0A963Q4A5-F1
#
_entry.id   AF-A0A963Q4A5-F1
#
_cell.length_a   1.000
_cell.length_b   1.000
_cell.length_c   1.000
_cell.angle_alpha   90.00
_cell.angle_beta   90.00
_cell.angle_gamma   90.00
#
_symmetry.space_group_name_H-M   'P 1'
#
loop_
_entity.id
_entity.type
_entity.pdbx_description
1 polymer ?
#
loop_
_entity_poly.entity_id
_entity_poly.type
_entity_poly.pdbx_seq_one_letter_code
_entity_poly.pdbx_strand_id
1 'polypeptide(L)'
;MAAAYRERILAAVPEGIDFTPLMTCYLTDNTDADDLARGFADGVFTAAKLYPAGATTNSDSGVTDVAKIMGVLERMAEAGMPLCVHGEVTSADIDVFDREAVFIDRVLAPLVGRLPELKVIFEHITTAEAVQFVDGAGDNIGATITPQHLHINRNAILVGGIRPHAYCLPVAKRETH
;
A
#
# COMPACT_ATOMS: atom_id res chain seq x y z
N MET A 1 -13.41 -13.25 -9.48
CA MET A 1 -14.09 -12.05 -8.95
C MET A 1 -13.54 -10.74 -9.54
N ALA A 2 -12.21 -10.57 -9.62
CA ALA A 2 -11.59 -9.34 -10.14
C ALA A 2 -11.97 -9.02 -11.59
N ALA A 3 -11.96 -10.01 -12.50
CA ALA A 3 -12.39 -9.82 -13.89
C ALA A 3 -13.84 -9.29 -13.99
N ALA A 4 -14.78 -9.87 -13.25
CA ALA A 4 -16.15 -9.37 -13.21
C ALA A 4 -16.25 -7.95 -12.62
N TYR A 5 -15.36 -7.56 -11.71
CA TYR A 5 -15.32 -6.16 -11.24
C TYR A 5 -14.76 -5.22 -12.30
N ARG A 6 -13.71 -5.62 -13.02
CA ARG A 6 -13.17 -4.88 -14.18
C ARG A 6 -14.26 -4.60 -15.22
N GLU A 7 -15.05 -5.61 -15.58
CA GLU A 7 -16.15 -5.45 -16.53
C GLU A 7 -17.24 -4.49 -16.02
N ARG A 8 -17.54 -4.51 -14.72
CA ARG A 8 -18.46 -3.53 -14.12
C ARG A 8 -17.93 -2.10 -14.16
N ILE A 9 -16.62 -1.91 -13.99
CA ILE A 9 -15.99 -0.60 -14.12
C ILE A 9 -16.09 -0.12 -15.57
N LEU A 10 -15.69 -0.96 -16.53
CA LEU A 10 -15.74 -0.63 -17.96
C LEU A 10 -17.16 -0.32 -18.44
N ALA A 11 -18.17 -1.07 -17.97
CA ALA A 11 -19.57 -0.80 -18.28
C ALA A 11 -20.08 0.55 -17.73
N ALA A 12 -19.40 1.12 -16.73
CA ALA A 12 -19.71 2.43 -16.17
C ALA A 12 -18.93 3.58 -16.82
N VAL A 13 -17.97 3.29 -17.70
CA VAL A 13 -17.21 4.31 -18.43
C VAL A 13 -18.11 4.95 -19.50
N PRO A 14 -18.26 6.29 -19.54
CA PRO A 14 -19.04 6.96 -20.57
C PRO A 14 -18.47 6.70 -21.98
N GLU A 15 -19.36 6.67 -22.97
CA GLU A 15 -18.95 6.55 -24.38
C GLU A 15 -17.97 7.68 -24.77
N GLY A 16 -16.92 7.32 -25.50
CA GLY A 16 -15.89 8.26 -25.96
C GLY A 16 -14.76 8.53 -24.96
N ILE A 17 -14.80 7.96 -23.76
CA ILE A 17 -13.70 8.05 -22.78
C ILE A 17 -12.77 6.85 -22.92
N ASP A 18 -11.49 7.11 -23.20
CA ASP A 18 -10.44 6.09 -23.14
C ASP A 18 -9.99 5.89 -21.69
N PHE A 19 -10.37 4.76 -21.09
CA PHE A 19 -10.06 4.43 -19.71
C PHE A 19 -9.70 2.95 -19.58
N THR A 20 -8.52 2.69 -19.00
CA THR A 20 -8.03 1.34 -18.73
C THR A 20 -7.89 1.13 -17.21
N PRO A 21 -8.79 0.35 -16.57
CA PRO A 21 -8.62 0.00 -15.16
C PRO A 21 -7.53 -1.05 -14.98
N LEU A 22 -6.56 -0.74 -14.11
CA LEU A 22 -5.54 -1.67 -13.65
C LEU A 22 -5.99 -2.26 -12.31
N MET A 23 -6.29 -3.56 -12.31
CA MET A 23 -6.86 -4.22 -11.14
C MET A 23 -5.77 -4.73 -10.21
N THR A 24 -6.03 -4.74 -8.91
CA THR A 24 -5.11 -5.27 -7.90
C THR A 24 -5.75 -6.39 -7.09
N CYS A 25 -4.94 -7.35 -6.64
CA CYS A 25 -5.38 -8.35 -5.67
C CYS A 25 -5.21 -7.81 -4.24
N TYR A 26 -6.20 -8.04 -3.37
CA TYR A 26 -6.10 -7.71 -1.95
C TYR A 26 -5.42 -8.88 -1.22
N LEU A 27 -4.28 -8.65 -0.56
CA LEU A 27 -3.56 -9.69 0.16
C LEU A 27 -4.17 -9.97 1.54
N THR A 28 -4.21 -11.26 1.89
CA THR A 28 -4.72 -11.79 3.15
C THR A 28 -3.77 -12.89 3.64
N ASP A 29 -3.89 -13.29 4.92
CA ASP A 29 -3.17 -14.45 5.47
C ASP A 29 -3.42 -15.75 4.68
N ASN A 30 -4.53 -15.85 3.95
CA ASN A 30 -4.95 -17.05 3.22
C ASN A 30 -4.80 -16.90 1.69
N THR A 31 -4.10 -15.87 1.22
CA THR A 31 -3.91 -15.67 -0.23
C THR A 31 -3.12 -16.85 -0.80
N ASP A 32 -3.69 -17.48 -1.84
CA ASP A 32 -3.03 -18.55 -2.58
C ASP A 32 -2.01 -17.94 -3.56
N ALA A 33 -0.74 -18.33 -3.41
CA ALA A 33 0.37 -17.79 -4.19
C ALA A 33 0.26 -18.12 -5.69
N ASP A 34 -0.22 -19.31 -6.04
CA ASP A 34 -0.31 -19.76 -7.42
C ASP A 34 -1.53 -19.20 -8.13
N ASP A 35 -2.66 -19.02 -7.44
CA ASP A 35 -3.80 -18.28 -7.96
C ASP A 35 -3.45 -16.82 -8.22
N LEU A 36 -2.72 -16.18 -7.30
CA LEU A 36 -2.23 -14.81 -7.49
C LEU A 36 -1.31 -14.69 -8.71
N ALA A 37 -0.30 -15.57 -8.81
CA ALA A 37 0.65 -15.58 -9.92
C ALA A 37 -0.04 -15.84 -11.27
N ARG A 38 -0.99 -16.78 -11.32
CA ARG A 38 -1.81 -17.05 -12.52
C ARG A 38 -2.63 -15.82 -12.90
N GLY A 39 -3.31 -15.19 -11.94
CA GLY A 39 -4.08 -13.98 -12.20
C GLY A 39 -3.24 -12.81 -12.73
N PHE A 40 -1.98 -12.69 -12.29
CA PHE A 40 -1.03 -11.73 -12.85
C PHE A 40 -0.60 -12.09 -14.28
N ALA A 41 -0.22 -13.35 -14.52
CA ALA A 41 0.19 -13.83 -15.85
C ALA A 41 -0.93 -13.69 -16.89
N ASP A 42 -2.19 -13.91 -16.49
CA ASP A 42 -3.36 -13.78 -17.35
C ASP A 42 -3.81 -12.32 -17.55
N GLY A 43 -3.11 -11.35 -16.96
CA GLY A 43 -3.44 -9.92 -17.04
C GLY A 43 -4.70 -9.51 -16.25
N VAL A 44 -5.20 -10.37 -15.37
CA VAL A 44 -6.33 -10.07 -14.47
C VAL A 44 -5.88 -9.11 -13.37
N PHE A 45 -4.66 -9.26 -12.87
CA PHE A 45 -4.05 -8.37 -11.89
C PHE A 45 -2.83 -7.66 -12.48
N THR A 46 -2.61 -6.42 -12.05
CA THR A 46 -1.40 -5.64 -12.37
C THR A 46 -0.46 -5.55 -11.17
N ALA A 47 -0.98 -5.68 -9.95
CA ALA A 47 -0.23 -5.65 -8.69
C ALA A 47 -1.03 -6.33 -7.57
N ALA A 48 -0.42 -6.57 -6.42
CA ALA A 48 -1.12 -6.94 -5.20
C ALA A 48 -0.96 -5.84 -4.15
N LYS A 49 -1.99 -5.60 -3.35
CA LYS A 49 -2.01 -4.58 -2.30
C LYS A 49 -2.00 -5.23 -0.92
N LEU A 50 -0.98 -4.87 -0.14
CA LEU A 50 -0.85 -5.23 1.27
C LEU A 50 -1.47 -4.14 2.14
N TYR A 51 -2.40 -4.57 3.00
CA TYR A 51 -2.87 -3.79 4.13
C TYR A 51 -2.55 -4.57 5.42
N PRO A 52 -1.81 -3.98 6.37
CA PRO A 52 -1.71 -4.54 7.71
C PRO A 52 -3.10 -4.59 8.34
N ALA A 53 -3.44 -5.70 8.99
CA ALA A 53 -4.78 -5.91 9.53
C ALA A 53 -5.16 -4.77 10.51
N GLY A 54 -6.30 -4.13 10.25
CA GLY A 54 -6.82 -3.00 11.05
C GLY A 54 -6.15 -1.64 10.79
N ALA A 55 -5.30 -1.50 9.77
CA ALA A 55 -4.60 -0.25 9.47
C ALA A 55 -5.50 0.84 8.93
N THR A 56 -6.54 0.48 8.17
CA THR A 56 -7.45 1.42 7.49
C THR A 56 -8.84 0.82 7.24
N THR A 57 -9.73 1.55 6.56
CA THR A 57 -11.09 1.12 6.25
C THR A 57 -11.11 -0.22 5.48
N ASN A 58 -11.94 -1.17 5.93
CA ASN A 58 -12.07 -2.53 5.37
C ASN A 58 -10.79 -3.38 5.42
N SER A 59 -9.83 -3.05 6.29
CA SER A 59 -8.57 -3.79 6.39
C SER A 59 -8.55 -4.95 7.39
N ASP A 60 -9.67 -5.27 8.03
CA ASP A 60 -9.73 -6.31 9.08
C ASP A 60 -9.37 -7.72 8.55
N SER A 61 -9.59 -7.96 7.27
CA SER A 61 -9.18 -9.20 6.58
C SER A 61 -7.78 -9.11 5.95
N GLY A 62 -7.03 -8.05 6.27
CA GLY A 62 -5.66 -7.83 5.81
C GLY A 62 -4.65 -8.84 6.36
N VAL A 63 -3.39 -8.55 6.12
CA VAL A 63 -2.27 -9.39 6.54
C VAL A 63 -1.99 -9.11 8.02
N THR A 64 -2.03 -10.14 8.86
CA THR A 64 -1.77 -9.98 10.30
C THR A 64 -0.28 -9.98 10.62
N ASP A 65 0.51 -10.71 9.84
CA ASP A 65 1.96 -10.79 9.93
C ASP A 65 2.53 -11.09 8.54
N VAL A 66 3.47 -10.27 8.08
CA VAL A 66 4.15 -10.45 6.78
C VAL A 66 4.83 -11.81 6.68
N ALA A 67 5.29 -12.37 7.81
CA ALA A 67 5.88 -13.71 7.86
C ALA A 67 4.93 -14.80 7.32
N LYS A 68 3.62 -14.66 7.51
CA LYS A 68 2.62 -15.63 7.06
C LYS A 68 2.44 -15.67 5.54
N ILE A 69 2.69 -14.55 4.88
CA ILE A 69 2.53 -14.43 3.43
C ILE A 69 3.86 -14.47 2.70
N MET A 70 4.96 -14.84 3.35
CA MET A 70 6.29 -14.88 2.72
C MET A 70 6.31 -15.73 1.45
N GLY A 71 5.64 -16.88 1.43
CA GLY A 71 5.54 -17.71 0.22
C GLY A 71 4.80 -16.99 -0.94
N VAL A 72 3.81 -16.16 -0.62
CA VAL A 72 3.12 -15.32 -1.61
C VAL A 72 4.06 -14.23 -2.14
N LEU A 73 4.82 -13.59 -1.25
CA LEU A 73 5.77 -12.52 -1.62
C LEU A 73 6.95 -13.05 -2.44
N GLU A 74 7.47 -14.23 -2.09
CA GLU A 74 8.48 -14.95 -2.87
C GLU A 74 7.95 -15.24 -4.28
N ARG A 75 6.70 -15.74 -4.38
CA ARG A 75 6.05 -15.99 -5.68
C ARG A 75 5.82 -14.72 -6.50
N MET A 76 5.45 -13.61 -5.85
CA MET A 76 5.32 -12.32 -6.52
C MET A 76 6.65 -11.81 -7.07
N ALA A 77 7.74 -11.96 -6.30
CA ALA A 77 9.09 -11.60 -6.74
C ALA A 77 9.50 -12.41 -7.98
N GLU A 78 9.29 -13.73 -7.97
CA GLU A 78 9.55 -14.59 -9.13
C GLU A 78 8.74 -14.19 -10.38
N ALA A 79 7.47 -13.85 -10.19
CA ALA A 79 6.58 -13.43 -11.27
C ALA A 79 6.87 -11.99 -11.75
N GLY A 80 7.65 -11.20 -11.01
CA GLY A 80 7.84 -9.78 -11.25
C GLY A 80 6.61 -8.92 -10.98
N MET A 81 5.67 -9.43 -10.17
CA MET A 81 4.43 -8.75 -9.78
C MET A 81 4.70 -7.68 -8.72
N PRO A 82 4.32 -6.41 -8.94
CA PRO A 82 4.49 -5.35 -7.95
C PRO A 82 3.66 -5.55 -6.68
N LEU A 83 4.28 -5.24 -5.54
CA LEU A 83 3.63 -5.13 -4.24
C LEU A 83 3.37 -3.66 -3.90
N CYS A 84 2.10 -3.26 -3.86
CA CYS A 84 1.68 -1.99 -3.28
C CYS A 84 1.52 -2.15 -1.77
N VAL A 85 2.03 -1.22 -0.96
CA VAL A 85 2.06 -1.34 0.51
C VAL A 85 1.41 -0.14 1.18
N HIS A 86 0.39 -0.39 2.03
CA HIS A 86 0.01 0.55 3.08
C HIS A 86 0.97 0.40 4.25
N GLY A 87 1.99 1.25 4.34
CA GLY A 87 3.08 1.06 5.29
C GLY A 87 2.84 1.67 6.66
N GLU A 88 1.91 1.11 7.44
CA GLU A 88 1.70 1.48 8.84
C GLU A 88 1.56 0.23 9.71
N VAL A 89 2.25 0.18 10.85
CA VAL A 89 1.93 -0.80 11.90
C VAL A 89 0.62 -0.43 12.59
N THR A 90 -0.08 -1.41 13.18
CA THR A 90 -1.40 -1.20 13.78
C THR A 90 -1.43 -1.38 15.29
N SER A 91 -0.26 -1.63 15.89
CA SER A 91 -0.12 -1.84 17.33
C SER A 91 -0.67 -0.65 18.13
N ALA A 92 -1.45 -0.95 19.17
CA ALA A 92 -2.16 0.07 19.95
C ALA A 92 -1.23 0.92 20.83
N ASP A 93 -0.02 0.42 21.11
CA ASP A 93 1.04 1.10 21.86
C ASP A 93 1.85 2.10 21.00
N ILE A 94 1.62 2.14 19.69
CA ILE A 94 2.34 3.01 18.75
C ILE A 94 1.44 4.15 18.32
N ASP A 95 1.90 5.38 18.56
CA ASP A 95 1.22 6.61 18.16
C ASP A 95 1.01 6.64 16.64
N VAL A 96 -0.17 7.08 16.20
CA VAL A 96 -0.53 7.13 14.78
C VAL A 96 0.44 7.97 13.94
N PHE A 97 1.11 8.96 14.53
CA PHE A 97 2.12 9.76 13.86
C PHE A 97 3.45 9.01 13.63
N ASP A 98 3.70 7.92 14.36
CA ASP A 98 4.96 7.15 14.30
C ASP A 98 4.82 5.82 13.53
N ARG A 99 3.59 5.40 13.22
CA ARG A 99 3.30 4.09 12.60
C ARG A 99 4.02 3.85 11.28
N GLU A 100 4.18 4.88 10.46
CA GLU A 100 4.85 4.79 9.16
C GLU A 100 6.35 4.52 9.31
N ALA A 101 7.04 5.33 10.14
CA ALA A 101 8.45 5.13 10.44
C ALA A 101 8.72 3.76 11.07
N VAL A 102 7.87 3.34 12.02
CA VAL A 102 8.02 2.01 12.64
C VAL A 102 7.76 0.87 11.65
N PHE A 103 6.88 1.06 10.66
CA PHE A 103 6.67 0.08 9.60
C PHE A 103 7.92 -0.09 8.72
N ILE A 104 8.61 1.02 8.40
CA ILE A 104 9.88 0.98 7.67
C ILE A 104 10.88 0.08 8.40
N ASP A 105 11.12 0.37 9.68
CA ASP A 105 12.12 -0.32 10.49
C ASP A 105 11.78 -1.80 10.72
N ARG A 106 10.52 -2.09 11.05
CA ARG A 106 10.12 -3.43 11.50
C ARG A 106 9.70 -4.36 10.38
N VAL A 107 9.28 -3.82 9.23
CA VAL A 107 8.63 -4.60 8.17
C VAL A 107 9.29 -4.36 6.83
N LEU A 108 9.28 -3.13 6.33
CA LEU A 108 9.63 -2.87 4.93
C LEU A 108 11.13 -3.08 4.66
N ALA A 109 12.01 -2.51 5.49
CA ALA A 109 13.45 -2.67 5.31
C ALA A 109 13.89 -4.15 5.46
N PRO A 110 13.44 -4.92 6.47
CA PRO A 110 13.70 -6.36 6.53
C PRO A 110 13.17 -7.15 5.33
N LEU A 111 11.94 -6.84 4.87
CA LEU A 111 11.33 -7.50 3.73
C LEU A 111 12.14 -7.30 2.45
N VAL A 112 12.50 -6.05 2.15
CA VAL A 112 13.32 -5.69 0.99
C VAL A 112 14.70 -6.35 1.06
N GLY A 113 15.32 -6.36 2.25
CA GLY A 113 16.61 -7.04 2.43
C GLY A 113 16.55 -8.56 2.19
N ARG A 114 15.40 -9.18 2.47
CA ARG A 114 15.17 -10.62 2.24
C ARG A 114 14.79 -10.94 0.79
N LEU A 115 14.03 -10.07 0.14
CA LEU A 115 13.55 -10.24 -1.23
C LEU A 115 13.99 -9.06 -2.11
N PRO A 116 15.29 -8.97 -2.47
CA PRO A 116 15.82 -7.83 -3.23
C PRO A 116 15.24 -7.68 -4.63
N GLU A 117 14.68 -8.75 -5.20
CA GLU A 117 14.03 -8.74 -6.53
C GLU A 117 12.55 -8.30 -6.48
N LEU A 118 11.95 -8.23 -5.28
CA LEU A 118 10.54 -7.86 -5.14
C LEU A 118 10.37 -6.38 -5.48
N LYS A 119 9.49 -6.07 -6.43
CA LYS A 119 9.13 -4.68 -6.74
C LYS A 119 8.14 -4.16 -5.71
N VAL A 120 8.44 -3.03 -5.08
CA VAL A 120 7.61 -2.45 -4.03
C VAL A 120 7.23 -1.01 -4.36
N ILE A 121 5.95 -0.71 -4.18
CA ILE A 121 5.41 0.66 -4.21
C ILE A 121 4.98 0.99 -2.79
N PHE A 122 5.72 1.87 -2.14
CA PHE A 122 5.36 2.43 -0.84
C PHE A 122 4.29 3.49 -1.07
N GLU A 123 3.03 3.11 -0.85
CA GLU A 123 1.90 3.97 -1.19
C GLU A 123 1.81 5.15 -0.24
N HIS A 124 1.38 6.29 -0.79
CA HIS A 124 0.93 7.48 -0.07
C HIS A 124 1.80 7.87 1.15
N ILE A 125 3.12 7.92 0.95
CA ILE A 125 4.09 8.25 2.01
C ILE A 125 3.81 9.64 2.61
N THR A 126 4.11 9.80 3.90
CA THR A 126 3.76 11.00 4.67
C THR A 126 4.90 11.57 5.50
N THR A 127 6.03 10.88 5.61
CA THR A 127 7.18 11.31 6.42
C THR A 127 8.48 11.48 5.61
N ALA A 128 9.39 12.29 6.14
CA ALA A 128 10.74 12.46 5.63
C ALA A 128 11.53 11.15 5.72
N GLU A 129 11.31 10.31 6.74
CA GLU A 129 11.93 8.98 6.82
C GLU A 129 11.49 8.07 5.67
N ALA A 130 10.23 8.13 5.25
CA ALA A 130 9.76 7.37 4.09
C ALA A 130 10.38 7.86 2.78
N VAL A 131 10.54 9.18 2.61
CA VAL A 131 11.27 9.76 1.47
C VAL A 131 12.74 9.29 1.48
N GLN A 132 13.42 9.41 2.63
CA GLN A 132 14.82 8.98 2.78
C GLN A 132 15.00 7.48 2.53
N PHE A 133 14.05 6.66 2.99
CA PHE A 133 14.06 5.22 2.74
C PHE A 133 13.99 4.92 1.25
N VAL A 134 13.07 5.56 0.52
CA VAL A 134 12.90 5.35 -0.93
C VAL A 134 14.09 5.89 -1.72
N ASP A 135 14.60 7.08 -1.39
CA ASP A 135 15.79 7.67 -2.02
C ASP A 135 17.06 6.83 -1.80
N GLY A 136 17.14 6.13 -0.67
CA GLY A 136 18.25 5.22 -0.33
C GLY A 136 18.06 3.78 -0.82
N ALA A 137 16.92 3.45 -1.43
CA ALA A 137 16.58 2.11 -1.88
C ALA A 137 17.08 1.81 -3.31
N GLY A 138 16.94 0.56 -3.76
CA GLY A 138 17.25 0.15 -5.13
C GLY A 138 16.14 0.48 -6.13
N ASP A 139 16.43 0.33 -7.43
CA ASP A 139 15.53 0.66 -8.55
C ASP A 139 14.17 -0.07 -8.54
N ASN A 140 14.05 -1.13 -7.73
CA ASN A 140 12.83 -1.91 -7.55
C ASN A 140 11.85 -1.30 -6.53
N ILE A 141 12.19 -0.16 -5.91
CA ILE A 141 11.39 0.48 -4.88
C ILE A 141 11.02 1.89 -5.32
N GLY A 142 9.71 2.17 -5.33
CA GLY A 142 9.17 3.51 -5.57
C GLY A 142 8.13 3.88 -4.53
N ALA A 143 7.63 5.10 -4.62
CA ALA A 143 6.54 5.57 -3.76
C ALA A 143 5.53 6.42 -4.51
N THR A 144 4.33 6.50 -3.96
CA THR A 144 3.29 7.44 -4.41
C THR A 144 3.08 8.51 -3.34
N ILE A 145 2.73 9.72 -3.78
CA ILE A 145 2.40 10.85 -2.90
C ILE A 145 1.05 11.39 -3.31
N THR A 146 0.18 11.64 -2.33
CA THR A 146 -1.17 12.14 -2.58
C THR A 146 -1.19 13.67 -2.65
N PRO A 147 -2.16 14.29 -3.35
CA PRO A 147 -2.30 15.74 -3.39
C PRO A 147 -2.46 16.37 -2.01
N GLN A 148 -3.22 15.74 -1.11
CA GLN A 148 -3.45 16.26 0.23
C GLN A 148 -2.17 16.26 1.07
N HIS A 149 -1.32 15.22 0.99
CA HIS A 149 -0.07 15.17 1.77
C HIS A 149 0.99 16.17 1.28
N LEU A 150 0.88 16.65 0.04
CA LEU A 150 1.66 17.79 -0.45
C LEU A 150 1.11 19.15 0.02
N HIS A 151 -0.17 19.22 0.36
CA HIS A 151 -0.86 20.48 0.63
C HIS A 151 -1.08 20.77 2.11
N ILE A 152 -1.24 19.74 2.95
CA ILE A 152 -1.63 19.89 4.35
C ILE A 152 -0.66 19.20 5.30
N ASN A 153 -0.51 19.80 6.48
CA ASN A 153 0.00 19.13 7.68
C ASN A 153 -1.15 18.94 8.69
N ARG A 154 -0.88 18.27 9.82
CA ARG A 154 -1.87 17.94 10.86
C ARG A 154 -2.62 19.14 11.43
N ASN A 155 -2.11 20.36 11.31
CA ASN A 155 -2.83 21.55 11.74
C ASN A 155 -4.11 21.76 10.92
N ALA A 156 -4.15 21.34 9.66
CA ALA A 156 -5.36 21.39 8.84
C ALA A 156 -6.47 20.50 9.41
N ILE A 157 -6.13 19.47 10.19
CA ILE A 157 -7.07 18.58 10.85
C ILE A 157 -7.54 19.17 12.18
N LEU A 158 -6.65 19.83 12.94
CA LEU A 158 -6.85 20.10 14.37
C LEU A 158 -7.06 21.58 14.76
N VAL A 159 -6.52 22.53 14.00
CA VAL A 159 -6.53 23.95 14.39
C VAL A 159 -7.89 24.61 14.11
N GLY A 160 -8.45 25.24 15.14
CA GLY A 160 -9.73 25.94 15.06
C GLY A 160 -10.95 25.01 15.06
N GLY A 161 -10.75 23.73 15.40
CA GLY A 161 -11.79 22.69 15.41
C GLY A 161 -11.43 21.53 14.49
N ILE A 162 -11.91 20.34 14.85
CA ILE A 162 -11.64 19.11 14.09
C ILE A 162 -12.27 19.22 12.70
N ARG A 163 -11.47 19.02 11.65
CA ARG A 163 -11.91 18.97 10.25
C ARG A 163 -11.82 17.53 9.73
N PRO A 164 -12.88 16.72 9.87
CA PRO A 164 -12.83 15.30 9.54
C PRO A 164 -12.60 15.02 8.04
N HIS A 165 -12.93 15.95 7.15
CA HIS A 165 -12.64 15.81 5.72
C HIS A 165 -11.13 15.88 5.38
N ALA A 166 -10.30 16.39 6.30
CA ALA A 166 -8.84 16.38 6.17
C ALA A 166 -8.21 15.11 6.77
N TYR A 167 -9.00 14.24 7.41
CA TYR A 167 -8.52 13.01 8.02
C TYR A 167 -8.45 11.89 6.97
N CYS A 168 -7.26 11.33 6.79
CA CYS A 168 -7.01 10.12 6.01
C CYS A 168 -5.90 9.31 6.68
N LEU A 169 -5.60 8.13 6.13
CA LEU A 169 -4.54 7.24 6.63
C LEU A 169 -3.56 6.93 5.49
N PRO A 170 -2.23 7.01 5.72
CA PRO A 170 -1.57 7.49 6.94
C PRO A 170 -1.94 8.95 7.26
N VAL A 171 -2.01 9.31 8.54
CA VAL A 171 -2.45 10.66 8.93
C VAL A 171 -1.44 11.72 8.47
N ALA A 172 -1.90 12.88 7.99
CA ALA A 172 -1.02 14.01 7.73
C ALA A 172 -0.19 14.35 8.98
N LYS A 173 1.11 14.59 8.80
CA LYS A 173 2.09 14.69 9.88
C LYS A 173 2.38 16.16 10.23
N ARG A 174 3.47 16.43 10.97
CA ARG A 174 3.97 17.80 11.16
C ARG A 174 4.59 18.33 9.87
N GLU A 175 4.82 19.65 9.79
CA GLU A 175 5.49 20.27 8.63
C GLU A 175 6.87 19.67 8.35
N THR A 176 7.60 19.36 9.41
CA THR A 176 8.78 18.51 9.36
C THR A 176 8.48 17.33 10.24
N HIS A 177 8.37 16.16 9.65
CA HIS A 177 8.18 14.89 10.31
C HIS A 177 8.95 13.86 9.53
#